data_AF-A0A934BCP0-F1
#
_entry.id   AF-A0A934BCP0-F1
#
_cell.length_a   1.000
_cell.length_b   1.000
_cell.length_c   1.000
_cell.angle_alpha   90.00
_cell.angle_beta   90.00
_cell.angle_gamma   90.00
#
_symmetry.space_group_name_H-M   'P 1'
#
loop_
_entity.id
_entity.type
_entity.pdbx_description
1 polymer ?
#
loop_
_entity_poly.entity_id
_entity_poly.type
_entity_poly.pdbx_seq_one_letter_code
_entity_poly.pdbx_strand_id
1 'polypeptide(L)'
;MAVKFFGQFLLEKNIITREDLLETLEFQKSKNMDFGECALEKGYITDKDLANLKSAQKQVDMKFGEVAIKLNIMTPEQVEDVLTMQKNNHIFFGEALVEKGIITSDILESELSLFKQDQSKYITGNIIIPAGIKNPDAVKSIVDITQKMFQRIARLQVKVDDGFVTDSEPLMSFLLASISLHGSLKYEYALSLSREMSAMIASAIIGESIDDSATEMIKDGVKEFCNIVCGNIISKLSISGIEMDLSPPQEAVSSGNVYNLLRGRKAIYYPLVSFKGDSAALILIEG
;
A
#
# COMPACT_ATOMS: atom_id res chain seq x y z
N MET A 1 0.31 18.73 10.42
CA MET A 1 -0.42 18.44 9.17
C MET A 1 -0.15 16.99 8.85
N ALA A 2 -1.11 16.27 8.28
CA ALA A 2 -0.92 14.88 7.89
C ALA A 2 -0.37 14.80 6.47
N VAL A 3 0.20 13.65 6.10
CA VAL A 3 0.55 13.33 4.71
C VAL A 3 -0.72 13.24 3.85
N LYS A 4 -0.72 13.82 2.64
CA LYS A 4 -1.91 13.83 1.76
C LYS A 4 -1.56 13.56 0.30
N PHE A 5 -2.53 13.06 -0.44
CA PHE A 5 -2.47 13.05 -1.91
C PHE A 5 -2.97 14.37 -2.49
N PHE A 6 -2.53 14.68 -3.71
CA PHE A 6 -2.91 15.93 -4.38
C PHE A 6 -4.42 16.04 -4.57
N GLY A 7 -5.10 14.95 -4.93
CA GLY A 7 -6.57 14.94 -5.04
C GLY A 7 -7.28 15.26 -3.73
N GLN A 8 -6.78 14.77 -2.59
CA GLN A 8 -7.34 15.11 -1.27
C GLN A 8 -7.12 16.58 -0.91
N PHE A 9 -5.95 17.11 -1.23
CA PHE A 9 -5.66 18.53 -1.03
C PHE A 9 -6.63 19.42 -1.82
N LEU A 10 -6.95 19.05 -3.07
CA LEU A 10 -7.93 19.77 -3.88
C LEU A 10 -9.36 19.64 -3.30
N LEU A 11 -9.74 18.47 -2.78
CA LEU A 11 -11.03 18.25 -2.11
C LEU A 11 -11.18 19.15 -0.86
N GLU A 12 -10.16 19.21 -0.02
CA GLU A 12 -10.19 20.03 1.21
C GLU A 12 -10.33 21.53 0.91
N LYS A 13 -9.78 21.97 -0.23
CA LYS A 13 -9.94 23.33 -0.74
C LYS A 13 -11.25 23.56 -1.48
N ASN A 14 -12.10 22.55 -1.65
CA ASN A 14 -13.32 22.57 -2.45
C ASN A 14 -13.09 22.94 -3.92
N ILE A 15 -11.92 22.59 -4.47
CA ILE A 15 -11.59 22.83 -5.88
C ILE A 15 -12.18 21.74 -6.77
N ILE A 16 -12.26 20.52 -6.24
CA ILE A 16 -12.92 19.38 -6.87
C ILE A 16 -13.95 18.79 -5.91
N THR A 17 -14.93 18.07 -6.44
CA THR A 17 -15.90 17.29 -5.65
C THR A 17 -15.43 15.85 -5.45
N ARG A 18 -16.10 15.10 -4.57
CA ARG A 18 -15.79 13.67 -4.34
C ARG A 18 -16.09 12.87 -5.61
N GLU A 19 -17.14 13.24 -6.33
CA GLU A 19 -17.52 12.69 -7.63
C GLU A 19 -16.40 12.92 -8.65
N ASP A 20 -15.89 14.15 -8.77
CA ASP A 20 -14.78 14.48 -9.68
C ASP A 20 -13.52 13.67 -9.36
N LEU A 21 -13.19 13.49 -8.08
CA LEU A 21 -12.05 12.70 -7.64
C LEU A 21 -12.18 11.25 -8.14
N LEU A 22 -13.33 10.62 -7.88
CA LEU A 22 -13.58 9.23 -8.26
C LEU A 22 -13.60 9.06 -9.78
N GLU A 23 -14.28 9.96 -10.49
CA GLU A 23 -14.39 9.90 -11.94
C GLU A 23 -13.03 10.12 -12.64
N THR A 24 -12.17 10.97 -12.06
CA THR A 24 -10.81 11.20 -12.55
C THR A 24 -9.90 10.02 -12.25
N LEU A 25 -10.06 9.37 -11.09
CA LEU A 25 -9.32 8.15 -10.76
C LEU A 25 -9.66 7.00 -11.70
N GLU A 26 -10.94 6.80 -12.02
CA GLU A 26 -11.34 5.76 -12.99
C GLU A 26 -10.82 6.08 -14.39
N PHE A 27 -10.87 7.35 -14.81
CA PHE A 27 -10.27 7.79 -16.07
C PHE A 27 -8.76 7.53 -16.11
N GLN A 28 -8.03 7.94 -15.08
CA GLN A 28 -6.60 7.70 -14.95
C GLN A 28 -6.27 6.20 -15.00
N LYS A 29 -7.05 5.36 -14.30
CA LYS A 29 -6.88 3.91 -14.29
C LYS A 29 -7.14 3.28 -15.66
N SER A 30 -8.14 3.77 -16.41
CA SER A 30 -8.44 3.27 -17.75
C SER A 30 -7.37 3.63 -18.80
N LYS A 31 -6.59 4.70 -18.54
CA LYS A 31 -5.50 5.15 -19.43
C LYS A 31 -4.14 4.55 -19.05
N ASN A 32 -3.88 4.42 -17.75
CA ASN A 32 -2.61 3.94 -17.24
C ASN A 32 -2.59 2.41 -17.19
N MET A 33 -1.98 1.82 -18.20
CA MET A 33 -1.76 0.38 -18.24
C MET A 33 -0.65 -0.04 -17.26
N ASP A 34 -0.88 -1.16 -16.58
CA ASP A 34 0.14 -1.77 -15.75
C ASP A 34 1.24 -2.42 -16.60
N PHE A 35 2.42 -2.62 -16.01
CA PHE A 35 3.54 -3.27 -16.69
C PHE A 35 3.12 -4.61 -17.34
N GLY A 36 2.35 -5.43 -16.62
CA GLY A 36 1.86 -6.71 -17.14
C GLY A 36 0.89 -6.56 -18.31
N GLU A 37 0.05 -5.52 -18.31
CA GLU A 37 -0.90 -5.24 -19.39
C GLU A 37 -0.15 -4.72 -20.63
N CYS A 38 0.83 -3.82 -20.46
CA CYS A 38 1.71 -3.37 -21.54
C CYS A 38 2.53 -4.53 -22.13
N ALA A 39 3.05 -5.42 -21.28
CA ALA A 39 3.83 -6.58 -21.74
C ALA A 39 2.98 -7.59 -22.53
N LEU A 40 1.69 -7.76 -22.17
CA LEU A 40 0.73 -8.54 -22.94
C LEU A 40 0.43 -7.88 -24.29
N GLU A 41 0.17 -6.56 -24.31
CA GLU A 41 -0.12 -5.81 -25.53
C GLU A 41 1.05 -5.86 -26.53
N LYS A 42 2.29 -5.82 -26.03
CA LYS A 42 3.52 -5.99 -26.82
C LYS A 42 3.75 -7.44 -27.28
N GLY A 43 2.99 -8.41 -26.76
CA GLY A 43 3.17 -9.83 -27.03
C GLY A 43 4.44 -10.44 -26.44
N TYR A 44 5.04 -9.80 -25.43
CA TYR A 44 6.26 -10.29 -24.78
C TYR A 44 5.99 -11.39 -23.77
N ILE A 45 4.78 -11.43 -23.22
CA ILE A 45 4.34 -12.44 -22.27
C ILE A 45 2.97 -12.98 -22.69
N THR A 46 2.61 -14.18 -22.22
CA THR A 46 1.25 -14.74 -22.31
C THR A 46 0.46 -14.53 -21.02
N ASP A 47 -0.85 -14.75 -21.01
CA ASP A 47 -1.67 -14.72 -19.79
C ASP A 47 -1.15 -15.70 -18.72
N LYS A 48 -0.63 -16.85 -19.16
CA LYS A 48 -0.02 -17.84 -18.28
C LYS A 48 1.26 -17.30 -17.64
N ASP A 49 2.10 -16.63 -18.43
CA ASP A 49 3.33 -16.00 -17.92
C ASP A 49 3.00 -14.85 -16.96
N LEU A 50 1.95 -14.07 -17.25
CA LEU A 50 1.48 -13.02 -16.36
C LEU A 50 1.04 -13.59 -15.00
N ALA A 51 0.28 -14.69 -14.99
CA ALA A 51 -0.15 -15.35 -13.76
C ALA A 51 1.06 -15.89 -12.95
N ASN A 52 2.03 -16.49 -13.64
CA ASN A 52 3.27 -16.97 -13.03
C ASN A 52 4.09 -15.82 -12.43
N LEU A 53 4.23 -14.71 -13.17
CA LEU A 53 4.94 -13.52 -12.71
C LEU A 53 4.27 -12.90 -11.48
N LYS A 54 2.94 -12.73 -11.51
CA LYS A 54 2.18 -12.24 -10.36
C LYS A 54 2.41 -13.13 -9.15
N SER A 55 2.30 -14.45 -9.31
CA SER A 55 2.49 -15.41 -8.23
C SER A 55 3.90 -15.37 -7.65
N ALA A 56 4.92 -15.27 -8.50
CA ALA A 56 6.31 -15.15 -8.06
C ALA A 56 6.56 -13.82 -7.33
N GLN A 57 6.04 -12.70 -7.86
CA GLN A 57 6.25 -11.37 -7.27
C GLN A 57 5.59 -11.20 -5.89
N LYS A 58 4.54 -11.98 -5.58
CA LYS A 58 3.97 -12.04 -4.22
C LYS A 58 4.99 -12.53 -3.19
N GLN A 59 5.94 -13.37 -3.59
CA GLN A 59 6.86 -14.04 -2.66
C GLN A 59 8.23 -13.36 -2.52
N VAL A 60 8.58 -12.42 -3.40
CA VAL A 60 9.92 -11.79 -3.40
C VAL A 60 9.80 -10.28 -3.45
N ASP A 61 10.57 -9.56 -2.63
CA ASP A 61 10.64 -8.09 -2.66
C ASP A 61 11.45 -7.59 -3.87
N MET A 62 10.88 -7.72 -5.07
CA MET A 62 11.50 -7.31 -6.34
C MET A 62 10.47 -6.61 -7.26
N LYS A 63 10.96 -5.75 -8.15
CA LYS A 63 10.11 -5.10 -9.16
C LYS A 63 9.65 -6.12 -10.21
N PHE A 64 8.50 -5.85 -10.84
CA PHE A 64 7.88 -6.78 -11.78
C PHE A 64 8.81 -7.16 -12.95
N GLY A 65 9.48 -6.17 -13.55
CA GLY A 65 10.48 -6.39 -14.60
C GLY A 65 11.71 -7.18 -14.14
N GLU A 66 12.17 -6.98 -12.90
CA GLU A 66 13.30 -7.74 -12.35
C GLU A 66 12.94 -9.21 -12.15
N VAL A 67 11.72 -9.49 -11.69
CA VAL A 67 11.19 -10.86 -11.58
C VAL A 67 11.06 -11.50 -12.96
N ALA A 68 10.62 -10.74 -13.98
CA ALA A 68 10.50 -11.24 -15.35
C ALA A 68 11.85 -11.66 -15.96
N ILE A 69 12.90 -10.88 -15.72
CA ILE A 69 14.27 -11.24 -16.13
C ILE A 69 14.76 -12.46 -15.34
N LYS A 70 14.56 -12.48 -14.02
CA LYS A 70 15.01 -13.58 -13.16
C LYS A 70 14.37 -14.93 -13.53
N LEU A 71 13.12 -14.92 -14.00
CA LEU A 71 12.41 -16.12 -14.46
C LEU A 71 12.68 -16.45 -15.94
N ASN A 72 13.53 -15.68 -16.63
CA ASN A 72 13.78 -15.79 -18.07
C ASN A 72 12.50 -15.70 -18.93
N ILE A 73 11.48 -14.99 -18.44
CA ILE A 73 10.23 -14.74 -19.18
C ILE A 73 10.42 -13.56 -20.14
N MET A 74 11.23 -12.58 -19.75
CA MET A 74 11.55 -11.41 -20.59
C MET A 74 13.05 -11.13 -20.56
N THR A 75 13.57 -10.54 -21.64
CA THR A 75 14.93 -10.00 -21.67
C THR A 75 14.99 -8.60 -21.05
N PRO A 76 16.18 -8.12 -20.61
CA PRO A 76 16.34 -6.75 -20.13
C PRO A 76 15.87 -5.69 -21.12
N GLU A 77 16.09 -5.91 -22.43
CA GLU A 77 15.65 -5.00 -23.48
C GLU A 77 14.13 -4.95 -23.61
N GLN A 78 13.45 -6.09 -23.49
CA GLN A 78 11.98 -6.15 -23.51
C GLN A 78 11.39 -5.46 -22.28
N VAL A 79 12.01 -5.62 -21.11
CA VAL A 79 11.58 -4.92 -19.89
C VAL A 79 11.73 -3.40 -20.07
N GLU A 80 12.85 -2.93 -20.63
CA GLU A 80 13.07 -1.50 -20.87
C GLU A 80 12.08 -0.91 -21.88
N ASP A 81 11.73 -1.64 -22.95
CA ASP A 81 10.71 -1.19 -23.90
C ASP A 81 9.33 -1.05 -23.25
N VAL A 82 8.94 -2.01 -22.41
CA VAL A 82 7.68 -1.93 -21.64
C VAL A 82 7.68 -0.76 -20.66
N LEU A 83 8.78 -0.54 -19.93
CA LEU A 83 8.92 0.61 -19.02
C LEU A 83 8.85 1.94 -19.77
N THR A 84 9.46 2.02 -20.95
CA THR A 84 9.44 3.21 -21.81
C THR A 84 8.02 3.49 -22.30
N MET A 85 7.31 2.47 -22.78
CA MET A 85 5.91 2.58 -23.20
C MET A 85 5.02 3.05 -22.04
N GLN A 86 5.17 2.43 -20.86
CA GLN A 86 4.41 2.79 -19.68
C GLN A 86 4.63 4.25 -19.31
N LYS A 87 5.90 4.72 -19.30
CA LYS A 87 6.24 6.10 -18.98
C LYS A 87 5.66 7.10 -19.98
N ASN A 88 5.67 6.78 -21.27
CA ASN A 88 5.18 7.66 -22.33
C ASN A 88 3.65 7.79 -22.32
N ASN A 89 2.95 6.73 -21.93
CA ASN A 89 1.48 6.69 -21.89
C ASN A 89 0.91 7.02 -20.52
N HIS A 90 1.77 7.32 -19.53
CA HIS A 90 1.32 7.61 -18.17
C HIS A 90 0.68 8.99 -18.09
N ILE A 91 -0.60 9.05 -17.74
CA ILE A 91 -1.28 10.29 -17.41
C ILE A 91 -1.27 10.53 -15.89
N PHE A 92 -0.81 11.71 -15.49
CA PHE A 92 -0.84 12.12 -14.09
C PHE A 92 -2.24 12.58 -13.67
N PHE A 93 -2.55 12.47 -12.38
CA PHE A 93 -3.89 12.82 -11.88
C PHE A 93 -4.26 14.28 -12.18
N GLY A 94 -3.30 15.20 -12.07
CA GLY A 94 -3.51 16.60 -12.41
C GLY A 94 -3.82 16.82 -13.89
N GLU A 95 -3.12 16.12 -14.78
CA GLU A 95 -3.36 16.18 -16.23
C GLU A 95 -4.73 15.59 -16.58
N ALA A 96 -5.11 14.49 -15.93
CA ALA A 96 -6.43 13.89 -16.07
C ALA A 96 -7.57 14.86 -15.66
N LEU A 97 -7.39 15.66 -14.60
CA LEU A 97 -8.37 16.69 -14.23
C LEU A 97 -8.51 17.77 -15.32
N VAL A 98 -7.40 18.16 -15.96
CA VAL A 98 -7.40 19.15 -17.04
C VAL A 98 -8.04 18.56 -18.31
N GLU A 99 -7.72 17.33 -18.67
CA GLU A 99 -8.29 16.65 -19.84
C GLU A 99 -9.81 16.45 -19.71
N LYS A 100 -10.28 16.16 -18.49
CA LYS A 100 -11.72 16.10 -18.18
C LYS A 100 -12.39 17.48 -18.07
N GLY A 101 -11.63 18.57 -18.12
CA GLY A 101 -12.15 19.93 -17.99
C GLY A 101 -12.64 20.29 -16.58
N ILE A 102 -12.23 19.54 -15.55
CA ILE A 102 -12.60 19.78 -14.15
C ILE A 102 -11.84 21.00 -13.61
N ILE A 103 -10.57 21.14 -13.98
CA ILE A 103 -9.74 22.31 -13.68
C ILE A 103 -9.03 22.82 -14.93
N THR A 104 -8.57 24.07 -14.91
CA THR A 104 -7.70 24.61 -15.96
C THR A 104 -6.23 24.35 -15.66
N SER A 105 -5.36 24.42 -16.68
CA SER A 105 -3.91 24.30 -16.50
C SER A 105 -3.35 25.34 -15.52
N ASP A 106 -3.89 26.57 -15.51
CA ASP A 106 -3.46 27.62 -14.58
C ASP A 106 -3.79 27.27 -13.12
N ILE A 107 -4.98 26.69 -12.89
CA ILE A 107 -5.38 26.19 -11.57
C ILE A 107 -4.48 25.02 -11.16
N LEU A 108 -4.20 24.11 -12.08
CA LEU A 108 -3.31 22.98 -11.82
C LEU A 108 -1.92 23.45 -11.36
N GLU A 109 -1.29 24.38 -12.09
CA GLU A 109 0.05 24.87 -11.77
C GLU A 109 0.12 25.59 -10.43
N SER A 110 -0.86 26.46 -10.15
CA SER A 110 -0.95 27.19 -8.89
C SER A 110 -1.17 26.25 -7.70
N GLU A 111 -2.09 25.29 -7.82
CA GLU A 111 -2.39 24.35 -6.75
C GLU A 111 -1.30 23.31 -6.54
N LEU A 112 -0.63 22.85 -7.60
CA LEU A 112 0.56 22.00 -7.46
C LEU A 112 1.68 22.70 -6.70
N SER A 113 1.86 24.00 -6.94
CA SER A 113 2.88 24.79 -6.24
C SER A 113 2.56 24.91 -4.74
N LEU A 114 1.30 25.20 -4.41
CA LEU A 114 0.82 25.26 -3.02
C LEU A 114 0.91 23.89 -2.33
N PHE A 115 0.52 22.82 -3.02
CA PHE A 115 0.62 21.45 -2.52
C PHE A 115 2.07 21.05 -2.24
N LYS A 116 3.01 21.36 -3.14
CA LYS A 116 4.44 21.10 -2.93
C LYS A 116 4.99 21.85 -1.73
N GLN A 117 4.54 23.08 -1.50
CA GLN A 117 4.92 23.87 -0.33
C GLN A 117 4.38 23.24 0.96
N ASP A 118 3.09 22.87 0.98
CA ASP A 118 2.41 22.22 2.09
C ASP A 118 3.05 20.87 2.47
N GLN A 119 3.35 20.05 1.45
CA GLN A 119 3.88 18.71 1.61
C GLN A 119 5.41 18.64 1.59
N SER A 120 6.11 19.78 1.55
CA SER A 120 7.58 19.86 1.42
C SER A 120 8.35 19.01 2.44
N LYS A 121 7.79 18.86 3.65
CA LYS A 121 8.34 18.03 4.73
C LYS A 121 8.26 16.52 4.44
N TYR A 122 7.28 16.10 3.63
CA TYR A 122 7.01 14.71 3.25
C TYR A 122 7.63 14.30 1.90
N ILE A 123 8.18 15.26 1.13
CA ILE A 123 8.76 14.99 -0.21
C ILE A 123 9.91 13.99 -0.15
N THR A 124 10.62 13.88 0.97
CA THR A 124 11.77 12.97 1.09
C THR A 124 11.39 11.48 1.06
N GLY A 125 10.11 11.14 1.23
CA GLY A 125 9.67 9.73 1.30
C GLY A 125 10.33 8.94 2.44
N ASN A 126 10.97 9.64 3.39
CA ASN A 126 11.67 9.02 4.50
C ASN A 126 10.65 8.62 5.55
N ILE A 127 10.56 7.32 5.82
CA ILE A 127 9.82 6.79 6.97
C ILE A 127 10.49 7.32 8.24
N ILE A 128 9.77 8.14 9.00
CA ILE A 128 10.23 8.67 10.28
C ILE A 128 10.05 7.60 11.35
N ILE A 129 11.14 7.28 12.06
CA ILE A 129 11.12 6.38 13.20
C ILE A 129 11.05 7.22 14.48
N PRO A 130 10.07 6.97 15.37
CA PRO A 130 10.01 7.65 16.66
C PRO A 130 11.28 7.44 17.50
N ALA A 131 11.54 8.35 18.43
CA ALA A 131 12.62 8.17 19.39
C ALA A 131 12.36 6.98 20.34
N GLY A 132 13.42 6.29 20.75
CA GLY A 132 13.34 5.21 21.74
C GLY A 132 12.98 3.82 21.19
N ILE A 133 12.91 3.66 19.87
CA ILE A 133 12.74 2.35 19.22
C ILE A 133 14.07 1.59 19.23
N LYS A 134 14.09 0.34 19.74
CA LYS A 134 15.34 -0.41 19.90
C LYS A 134 15.97 -0.78 18.55
N ASN A 135 15.16 -1.12 17.55
CA ASN A 135 15.63 -1.58 16.24
C ASN A 135 15.02 -0.74 15.11
N PRO A 136 15.52 0.49 14.89
CA PRO A 136 14.92 1.44 13.95
C PRO A 136 14.95 0.94 12.49
N ASP A 137 16.03 0.25 12.08
CA ASP A 137 16.15 -0.30 10.72
C ASP A 137 15.16 -1.44 10.44
N ALA A 138 14.87 -2.26 11.46
CA ALA A 138 13.86 -3.30 11.35
C ALA A 138 12.46 -2.70 11.21
N VAL A 139 12.12 -1.71 12.04
CA VAL A 139 10.84 -0.99 11.94
C VAL A 139 10.70 -0.28 10.60
N LYS A 140 11.76 0.39 10.12
CA LYS A 140 11.79 1.01 8.80
C LYS A 140 11.51 0.00 7.68
N SER A 141 12.13 -1.17 7.75
CA SER A 141 11.94 -2.25 6.77
C SER A 141 10.51 -2.79 6.80
N ILE A 142 9.93 -2.98 7.99
CA ILE A 142 8.54 -3.41 8.17
C ILE A 142 7.57 -2.43 7.49
N VAL A 143 7.73 -1.14 7.77
CA VAL A 143 6.86 -0.08 7.24
C VAL A 143 7.01 0.04 5.71
N ASP A 144 8.24 0.04 5.19
CA ASP A 144 8.54 0.13 3.76
C ASP A 144 7.94 -1.03 2.97
N ILE A 145 8.12 -2.27 3.45
CA ILE A 145 7.56 -3.46 2.78
C ILE A 145 6.04 -3.44 2.84
N THR A 146 5.46 -3.06 3.99
CA THR A 146 4.00 -2.93 4.13
C THR A 146 3.44 -1.98 3.08
N GLN A 147 4.01 -0.78 2.95
CA GLN A 147 3.60 0.20 1.95
C GLN A 147 3.73 -0.35 0.51
N LYS A 148 4.85 -1.01 0.19
CA LYS A 148 5.08 -1.61 -1.13
C LYS A 148 4.08 -2.72 -1.46
N MET A 149 3.66 -3.52 -0.47
CA MET A 149 2.72 -4.63 -0.68
C MET A 149 1.31 -4.13 -1.01
N PHE A 150 0.86 -2.99 -0.47
CA PHE A 150 -0.41 -2.39 -0.89
C PHE A 150 -0.43 -2.11 -2.40
N GLN A 151 0.63 -1.52 -2.93
CA GLN A 151 0.72 -1.23 -4.36
C GLN A 151 0.88 -2.51 -5.18
N ARG A 152 1.70 -3.46 -4.72
CA ARG A 152 2.02 -4.66 -5.49
C ARG A 152 0.84 -5.63 -5.59
N ILE A 153 0.14 -5.83 -4.46
CA ILE A 153 -0.93 -6.82 -4.38
C ILE A 153 -2.26 -6.18 -4.74
N ALA A 154 -2.64 -5.11 -4.03
CA ALA A 154 -3.96 -4.51 -4.14
C ALA A 154 -4.04 -3.40 -5.21
N ARG A 155 -2.92 -3.05 -5.86
CA ARG A 155 -2.81 -1.88 -6.76
C ARG A 155 -3.27 -0.59 -6.07
N LEU A 156 -3.11 -0.52 -4.75
CA LEU A 156 -3.51 0.61 -3.93
C LEU A 156 -2.29 1.48 -3.59
N GLN A 157 -2.35 2.73 -4.04
CA GLN A 157 -1.39 3.73 -3.61
C GLN A 157 -1.73 4.18 -2.19
N VAL A 158 -0.80 3.94 -1.27
CA VAL A 158 -0.90 4.32 0.13
C VAL A 158 0.31 5.17 0.51
N LYS A 159 0.07 6.25 1.24
CA LYS A 159 1.12 7.05 1.89
C LYS A 159 1.14 6.73 3.38
N VAL A 160 2.36 6.62 3.90
CA VAL A 160 2.62 6.42 5.33
C VAL A 160 2.85 7.81 5.95
N ASP A 161 2.13 8.13 7.02
CA ASP A 161 2.37 9.33 7.82
C ASP A 161 3.45 9.10 8.87
N ASP A 162 3.86 10.16 9.56
CA ASP A 162 4.86 10.08 10.62
C ASP A 162 4.43 9.11 11.72
N GLY A 163 5.33 8.19 12.06
CA GLY A 163 5.11 7.25 13.15
C GLY A 163 5.05 7.96 14.50
N PHE A 164 4.25 7.42 15.43
CA PHE A 164 4.24 7.88 16.82
C PHE A 164 4.07 6.71 17.79
N VAL A 165 4.57 6.90 19.02
CA VAL A 165 4.45 5.89 20.08
C VAL A 165 3.26 6.23 20.97
N THR A 166 2.41 5.25 21.25
CA THR A 166 1.26 5.40 22.15
C THR A 166 0.98 4.09 22.90
N ASP A 167 0.30 4.19 24.03
CA ASP A 167 -0.28 3.08 24.80
C ASP A 167 -1.82 3.03 24.67
N SER A 168 -2.39 3.89 23.83
CA SER A 168 -3.83 3.92 23.55
C SER A 168 -4.23 2.79 22.62
N GLU A 169 -5.29 2.07 22.98
CA GLU A 169 -5.87 1.03 22.14
C GLU A 169 -6.39 1.60 20.81
N PRO A 170 -6.31 0.84 19.71
CA PRO A 170 -6.79 1.30 18.43
C PRO A 170 -8.31 1.40 18.44
N LEU A 171 -8.84 2.48 17.87
CA LEU A 171 -10.27 2.58 17.62
C LEU A 171 -10.73 1.46 16.68
N MET A 172 -11.95 0.97 16.91
CA MET A 172 -12.54 -0.08 16.10
C MET A 172 -12.73 0.42 14.67
N SER A 173 -12.24 -0.37 13.73
CA SER A 173 -12.47 -0.21 12.29
C SER A 173 -13.27 -1.42 11.80
N PHE A 174 -13.28 -1.69 10.50
CA PHE A 174 -13.88 -2.92 9.97
C PHE A 174 -13.11 -4.17 10.42
N LEU A 175 -11.79 -4.16 10.28
CA LEU A 175 -10.94 -5.31 10.63
C LEU A 175 -9.57 -4.85 11.14
N LEU A 176 -9.08 -5.53 12.17
CA LEU A 176 -7.69 -5.48 12.59
C LEU A 176 -7.13 -6.91 12.61
N ALA A 177 -6.24 -7.19 11.66
CA ALA A 177 -5.53 -8.47 11.58
C ALA A 177 -4.15 -8.32 12.20
N SER A 178 -3.74 -9.26 13.05
CA SER A 178 -2.42 -9.29 13.68
C SER A 178 -1.67 -10.59 13.46
N ILE A 179 -0.34 -10.50 13.39
CA ILE A 179 0.61 -11.60 13.22
C ILE A 179 1.76 -11.37 14.19
N SER A 180 2.10 -12.37 15.00
CA SER A 180 3.30 -12.34 15.83
C SER A 180 4.51 -12.68 14.96
N LEU A 181 5.54 -11.84 15.01
CA LEU A 181 6.85 -12.04 14.43
C LEU A 181 7.84 -12.31 15.56
N HIS A 182 8.51 -13.46 15.58
CA HIS A 182 9.37 -13.86 16.69
C HIS A 182 10.67 -14.52 16.24
N GLY A 183 11.71 -14.46 17.08
CA GLY A 183 13.04 -15.01 16.78
C GLY A 183 14.10 -14.10 17.37
N SER A 184 15.01 -13.62 16.51
CA SER A 184 16.06 -12.66 16.88
C SER A 184 15.48 -11.34 17.41
N LEU A 185 14.34 -10.93 16.85
CA LEU A 185 13.52 -9.83 17.33
C LEU A 185 12.11 -10.34 17.63
N LYS A 186 11.34 -9.54 18.38
CA LYS A 186 9.95 -9.86 18.69
C LYS A 186 9.07 -8.65 18.45
N TYR A 187 8.14 -8.78 17.53
CA TYR A 187 7.14 -7.78 17.19
C TYR A 187 5.77 -8.42 17.02
N GLU A 188 4.72 -7.69 17.35
CA GLU A 188 3.38 -7.97 16.87
C GLU A 188 3.09 -6.99 15.73
N TYR A 189 2.96 -7.52 14.51
CA TYR A 189 2.50 -6.78 13.35
C TYR A 189 0.98 -6.74 13.38
N ALA A 190 0.37 -5.56 13.28
CA ALA A 190 -1.08 -5.41 13.21
C ALA A 190 -1.46 -4.39 12.14
N LEU A 191 -2.48 -4.72 11.34
CA LEU A 191 -2.99 -3.87 10.29
C LEU A 191 -4.49 -3.64 10.50
N SER A 192 -4.86 -2.39 10.80
CA SER A 192 -6.25 -1.94 10.92
C SER A 192 -6.69 -1.32 9.60
N LEU A 193 -7.84 -1.75 9.07
CA LEU A 193 -8.33 -1.39 7.74
C LEU A 193 -9.81 -1.03 7.77
N SER A 194 -10.21 -0.07 6.93
CA SER A 194 -11.61 0.19 6.61
C SER A 194 -12.20 -0.96 5.77
N ARG A 195 -13.53 -1.04 5.66
CA ARG A 195 -14.20 -2.08 4.87
C ARG A 195 -13.82 -2.00 3.40
N GLU A 196 -13.74 -0.80 2.87
CA GLU A 196 -13.44 -0.52 1.48
C GLU A 196 -12.02 -0.99 1.13
N MET A 197 -11.04 -0.66 1.98
CA MET A 197 -9.67 -1.14 1.80
C MET A 197 -9.57 -2.66 1.93
N SER A 198 -10.26 -3.24 2.90
CA SER A 198 -10.30 -4.69 3.07
C SER A 198 -10.89 -5.41 1.86
N ALA A 199 -12.00 -4.91 1.30
CA ALA A 199 -12.63 -5.48 0.11
C ALA A 199 -11.70 -5.42 -1.10
N MET A 200 -11.05 -4.26 -1.33
CA MET A 200 -10.09 -4.09 -2.43
C MET A 200 -8.90 -5.05 -2.31
N ILE A 201 -8.35 -5.23 -1.10
CA ILE A 201 -7.27 -6.19 -0.83
C ILE A 201 -7.74 -7.62 -1.09
N ALA A 202 -8.90 -7.99 -0.56
CA ALA A 202 -9.44 -9.34 -0.70
C ALA A 202 -9.69 -9.68 -2.17
N SER A 203 -10.33 -8.79 -2.94
CA SER A 203 -10.55 -9.00 -4.38
C SER A 203 -9.24 -9.19 -5.14
N ALA A 204 -8.19 -8.45 -4.79
CA ALA A 204 -6.89 -8.59 -5.42
C ALA A 204 -6.16 -9.90 -5.05
N ILE A 205 -6.35 -10.38 -3.82
CA ILE A 205 -5.81 -11.66 -3.36
C ILE A 205 -6.50 -12.83 -4.07
N ILE A 206 -7.84 -12.83 -4.09
CA ILE A 206 -8.65 -13.89 -4.70
C ILE A 206 -8.55 -13.85 -6.23
N GLY A 207 -8.42 -12.66 -6.81
CA GLY A 207 -8.31 -12.45 -8.26
C GLY A 207 -9.63 -12.19 -8.96
N GLU A 208 -10.71 -11.96 -8.21
CA GLU A 208 -12.03 -11.62 -8.75
C GLU A 208 -12.74 -10.56 -7.88
N SER A 209 -13.79 -9.95 -8.43
CA SER A 209 -14.62 -9.02 -7.67
C SER A 209 -15.36 -9.76 -6.55
N ILE A 210 -15.29 -9.25 -5.33
CA ILE A 210 -15.99 -9.80 -4.17
C ILE A 210 -17.14 -8.85 -3.84
N ASP A 211 -18.30 -9.42 -3.51
CA ASP A 211 -19.44 -8.64 -3.02
C ASP A 211 -19.14 -8.07 -1.62
N ASP A 212 -19.49 -6.81 -1.39
CA ASP A 212 -19.23 -6.11 -0.12
C ASP A 212 -19.88 -6.79 1.11
N SER A 213 -20.90 -7.62 0.89
CA SER A 213 -21.57 -8.41 1.93
C SER A 213 -20.79 -9.67 2.35
N ALA A 214 -19.81 -10.13 1.56
CA ALA A 214 -19.04 -11.35 1.80
C ALA A 214 -17.95 -11.16 2.88
N THR A 215 -18.38 -10.79 4.10
CA THR A 215 -17.51 -10.35 5.20
C THR A 215 -16.42 -11.37 5.55
N GLU A 216 -16.72 -12.67 5.61
CA GLU A 216 -15.72 -13.69 5.94
C GLU A 216 -14.67 -13.84 4.83
N MET A 217 -15.07 -13.81 3.56
CA MET A 217 -14.12 -13.84 2.43
C MET A 217 -13.21 -12.62 2.43
N ILE A 218 -13.76 -11.44 2.75
CA ILE A 218 -12.99 -10.21 2.89
C ILE A 218 -11.96 -10.35 4.01
N LYS A 219 -12.38 -10.85 5.19
CA LYS A 219 -11.49 -11.07 6.33
C LYS A 219 -10.36 -12.04 5.99
N ASP A 220 -10.67 -13.15 5.34
CA ASP A 220 -9.67 -14.15 4.95
C ASP A 220 -8.70 -13.61 3.91
N GLY A 221 -9.18 -12.84 2.93
CA GLY A 221 -8.32 -12.15 1.97
C GLY A 221 -7.35 -11.17 2.64
N VAL A 222 -7.79 -10.42 3.65
CA VAL A 222 -6.91 -9.53 4.41
C VAL A 222 -5.90 -10.29 5.26
N LYS A 223 -6.30 -11.40 5.89
CA LYS A 223 -5.39 -12.25 6.67
C LYS A 223 -4.29 -12.85 5.78
N GLU A 224 -4.66 -13.31 4.58
CA GLU A 224 -3.70 -13.80 3.59
C GLU A 224 -2.77 -12.68 3.09
N PHE A 225 -3.30 -11.48 2.84
CA PHE A 225 -2.47 -10.31 2.55
C PHE A 225 -1.45 -10.02 3.66
N CYS A 226 -1.88 -9.99 4.92
CA CYS A 226 -0.98 -9.75 6.06
C CYS A 226 0.09 -10.85 6.15
N ASN A 227 -0.27 -12.10 5.86
CA ASN A 227 0.67 -13.23 5.83
C ASN A 227 1.73 -13.03 4.74
N ILE A 228 1.33 -12.65 3.52
CA ILE A 228 2.25 -12.32 2.43
C ILE A 228 3.17 -11.14 2.82
N VAL A 229 2.63 -10.09 3.43
CA VAL A 229 3.42 -8.94 3.89
C VAL A 229 4.47 -9.38 4.91
N CYS A 230 4.05 -10.12 5.95
CA CYS A 230 4.95 -10.61 7.00
C CYS A 230 6.02 -11.58 6.47
N GLY A 231 5.68 -12.42 5.50
CA GLY A 231 6.65 -13.30 4.83
C GLY A 231 7.73 -12.52 4.07
N ASN A 232 7.35 -11.44 3.37
CA ASN A 232 8.31 -10.56 2.70
C ASN A 232 9.17 -9.78 3.71
N ILE A 233 8.58 -9.34 4.82
CA ILE A 233 9.30 -8.69 5.93
C ILE A 233 10.40 -9.61 6.47
N ILE A 234 10.04 -10.84 6.85
CA ILE A 234 11.00 -11.80 7.40
C ILE A 234 12.09 -12.12 6.38
N SER A 235 11.72 -12.33 5.12
CA SER A 235 12.68 -12.58 4.04
C SER A 235 13.68 -11.42 3.89
N LYS A 236 13.23 -10.16 4.00
CA LYS A 236 14.11 -9.00 3.95
C LYS A 236 15.03 -8.92 5.17
N LEU A 237 14.49 -9.12 6.37
CA LEU A 237 15.26 -9.07 7.61
C LEU A 237 16.31 -10.17 7.69
N SER A 238 16.02 -11.36 7.14
CA SER A 238 16.97 -12.47 7.04
C SER A 238 18.20 -12.11 6.20
N ILE A 239 18.05 -11.36 5.10
CA ILE A 239 19.19 -10.86 4.30
C ILE A 239 20.10 -9.94 5.14
N SER A 240 19.53 -9.25 6.12
CA SER A 240 20.27 -8.43 7.09
C SER A 240 20.75 -9.19 8.32
N GLY A 241 20.66 -10.53 8.32
CA GLY A 241 21.11 -11.40 9.41
C GLY A 241 20.14 -11.52 10.59
N ILE A 242 18.90 -11.04 10.45
CA ILE A 242 17.86 -11.11 11.49
C ILE A 242 16.93 -12.28 11.14
N GLU A 243 17.10 -13.41 11.81
CA GLU A 243 16.24 -14.58 11.63
C GLU A 243 14.98 -14.46 12.49
N MET A 244 13.83 -14.61 11.84
CA MET A 244 12.50 -14.50 12.44
C MET A 244 11.56 -15.50 11.80
N ASP A 245 10.45 -15.78 12.48
CA ASP A 245 9.34 -16.61 12.03
C ASP A 245 8.01 -15.90 12.36
N LEU A 246 6.92 -16.33 11.74
CA LEU A 246 5.59 -15.73 11.88
C LEU A 246 4.56 -16.73 12.40
N SER A 247 3.65 -16.26 13.26
CA SER A 247 2.47 -17.02 13.66
C SER A 247 1.34 -16.90 12.63
N PRO A 248 0.35 -17.80 12.64
CA PRO A 248 -0.87 -17.61 11.86
C PRO A 248 -1.56 -16.27 12.16
N PRO A 249 -2.19 -15.61 11.18
CA PRO A 249 -2.91 -14.37 11.38
C PRO A 249 -4.12 -14.55 12.31
N GLN A 250 -4.32 -13.57 13.19
CA GLN A 250 -5.42 -13.49 14.13
C GLN A 250 -6.25 -12.23 13.88
N GLU A 251 -7.53 -12.26 14.22
CA GLU A 251 -8.36 -11.06 14.30
C GLU A 251 -8.30 -10.52 15.73
N ALA A 252 -8.02 -9.22 15.90
CA ALA A 252 -8.03 -8.63 17.23
C ALA A 252 -9.45 -8.54 17.78
N VAL A 253 -9.59 -8.93 19.05
CA VAL A 253 -10.86 -8.85 19.77
C VAL A 253 -11.17 -7.39 20.07
N SER A 254 -12.39 -6.94 19.81
CA SER A 254 -12.88 -5.63 20.21
C SER A 254 -13.69 -5.66 21.50
N SER A 255 -13.68 -4.55 22.22
CA SER A 255 -14.54 -4.30 23.39
C SER A 255 -15.08 -2.89 23.27
N GLY A 256 -16.38 -2.76 22.99
CA GLY A 256 -16.99 -1.48 22.64
C GLY A 256 -16.41 -0.93 21.34
N ASN A 257 -15.89 0.30 21.37
CA ASN A 257 -15.39 1.01 20.19
C ASN A 257 -13.85 0.95 20.04
N VAL A 258 -13.17 0.04 20.74
CA VAL A 258 -11.72 -0.15 20.64
C VAL A 258 -11.38 -1.62 20.48
N TYR A 259 -10.24 -1.91 19.86
CA TYR A 259 -9.61 -3.23 19.90
C TYR A 259 -8.87 -3.43 21.22
N ASN A 260 -8.69 -4.67 21.65
CA ASN A 260 -7.91 -5.05 22.83
C ASN A 260 -6.60 -5.71 22.39
N LEU A 261 -5.74 -4.90 21.78
CA LEU A 261 -4.51 -5.32 21.13
C LEU A 261 -3.29 -5.05 22.02
N LEU A 262 -3.19 -3.83 22.55
CA LEU A 262 -2.00 -3.38 23.28
C LEU A 262 -1.90 -4.01 24.65
N ARG A 263 -3.02 -4.14 25.37
CA ARG A 263 -3.09 -4.73 26.72
C ARG A 263 -2.11 -4.06 27.69
N GLY A 264 -2.03 -2.73 27.63
CA GLY A 264 -1.12 -1.91 28.44
C GLY A 264 0.33 -1.83 27.94
N ARG A 265 0.65 -2.43 26.79
CA ARG A 265 1.95 -2.26 26.11
C ARG A 265 1.95 -0.99 25.27
N LYS A 266 3.14 -0.47 24.97
CA LYS A 266 3.33 0.60 23.99
C LYS A 266 3.43 0.04 22.58
N ALA A 267 2.92 0.77 21.61
CA ALA A 267 3.02 0.44 20.20
C ALA A 267 3.43 1.65 19.37
N ILE A 268 4.02 1.37 18.22
CA ILE A 268 4.34 2.33 17.17
C ILE A 268 3.17 2.32 16.19
N TYR A 269 2.52 3.46 16.03
CA TYR A 269 1.44 3.66 15.08
C TYR A 269 1.95 4.40 13.86
N TYR A 270 1.62 3.88 12.70
CA TYR A 270 1.83 4.49 11.39
C TYR A 270 0.47 4.64 10.70
N PRO A 271 -0.12 5.84 10.70
CA PRO A 271 -1.29 6.13 9.90
C PRO A 271 -0.99 5.92 8.42
N LEU A 272 -1.93 5.27 7.74
CA LEU A 272 -1.87 4.99 6.32
C LEU A 272 -3.04 5.69 5.64
N VAL A 273 -2.72 6.49 4.63
CA VAL A 273 -3.71 7.27 3.88
C VAL A 273 -3.78 6.69 2.46
N SER A 274 -4.96 6.26 2.03
CA SER A 274 -5.21 5.91 0.62
C SER A 274 -5.45 7.17 -0.21
N PHE A 275 -5.31 7.09 -1.54
CA PHE A 275 -5.68 8.22 -2.42
C PHE A 275 -7.14 8.67 -2.23
N LYS A 276 -8.05 7.73 -1.95
CA LYS A 276 -9.49 7.99 -1.76
C LYS A 276 -9.84 8.56 -0.38
N GLY A 277 -8.87 8.65 0.54
CA GLY A 277 -9.09 9.12 1.92
C GLY A 277 -9.56 8.04 2.88
N ASP A 278 -9.46 6.77 2.48
CA ASP A 278 -9.73 5.66 3.38
C ASP A 278 -8.62 5.57 4.42
N SER A 279 -9.02 5.29 5.65
CA SER A 279 -8.11 5.19 6.79
C SER A 279 -7.64 3.75 6.99
N ALA A 280 -6.34 3.58 7.07
CA ALA A 280 -5.71 2.39 7.59
C ALA A 280 -4.63 2.76 8.62
N ALA A 281 -4.21 1.80 9.42
CA ALA A 281 -3.09 2.00 10.33
C ALA A 281 -2.27 0.72 10.45
N LEU A 282 -0.96 0.86 10.29
CA LEU A 282 0.02 -0.15 10.68
C LEU A 282 0.38 0.10 12.15
N ILE A 283 0.32 -0.95 12.95
CA ILE A 283 0.57 -0.91 14.39
C ILE A 283 1.63 -1.97 14.70
N LEU A 284 2.70 -1.56 15.36
CA LEU A 284 3.81 -2.45 15.73
C LEU A 284 3.98 -2.45 17.24
N ILE A 285 3.88 -3.62 17.85
CA ILE A 285 4.11 -3.79 19.29
C ILE A 285 5.43 -4.50 19.47
N GLU A 286 6.41 -3.84 20.07
CA GLU A 286 7.66 -4.50 20.42
C GLU A 286 7.44 -5.43 21.63
N GLY A 287 7.92 -6.67 21.53
CA GLY A 287 7.63 -7.75 22.49
C GLY A 287 8.75 -8.15 23.43
#